data_AF-A0A9X8YNG8-F1
#
_entry.id   AF-A0A9X8YNG8-F1
#
_cell.length_a   1.000
_cell.length_b   1.000
_cell.length_c   1.000
_cell.angle_alpha   90.00
_cell.angle_beta   90.00
_cell.angle_gamma   90.00
#
_symmetry.space_group_name_H-M   'P 1'
#
loop_
_entity.id
_entity.type
_entity.pdbx_description
1 polymer ?
#
loop_
_entity_poly.entity_id
_entity_poly.type
_entity_poly.pdbx_seq_one_letter_code
_entity_poly.pdbx_strand_id
1 'polypeptide(L)'
;QLDTHEVQSILQAYDLSTLPTWIAEDSAEAVHIAEQIGYPVALKLRSPDIPHKSEVQGVMLYLRTATEVQRAAEAILDRVKRTYPQARIHGLLV
;
A
#
# COMPACT_ATOMS: atom_id res chain seq x y z
N GLN A 1 19.15 3.42 -2.77
CA GLN A 1 17.84 3.89 -2.27
C GLN A 1 17.61 3.15 -0.96
N LEU A 2 17.28 3.85 0.14
CA LEU A 2 17.03 3.20 1.43
C LEU A 2 15.59 2.70 1.49
N ASP A 3 15.37 1.47 1.94
CA ASP A 3 14.05 0.90 2.18
C ASP A 3 13.45 1.41 3.49
N THR A 4 12.11 1.38 3.61
CA THR A 4 11.37 1.92 4.76
C THR A 4 11.90 1.41 6.12
N HIS A 5 12.26 0.13 6.21
CA HIS A 5 12.77 -0.48 7.44
C HIS A 5 14.18 0.02 7.80
N GLU A 6 15.00 0.38 6.81
CA GLU A 6 16.34 0.95 7.04
C GLU A 6 16.23 2.39 7.55
N VAL A 7 15.25 3.16 7.05
CA VAL A 7 15.03 4.56 7.39
C VAL A 7 14.43 4.72 8.80
N GLN A 8 13.65 3.75 9.28
CA GLN A 8 12.98 3.84 10.57
C GLN A 8 13.96 4.06 11.74
N SER A 9 15.08 3.32 11.75
CA SER A 9 16.12 3.47 12.78
C SER A 9 16.79 4.85 12.75
N ILE A 10 16.99 5.40 11.55
CA ILE A 10 17.55 6.74 11.36
C ILE A 10 16.57 7.78 11.91
N LEU A 11 15.28 7.72 11.54
CA LEU A 11 14.28 8.67 12.01
C LEU A 11 14.12 8.63 13.54
N GLN A 12 14.13 7.43 14.13
CA GLN A 12 14.11 7.25 15.57
C GLN A 12 15.34 7.86 16.26
N ALA A 13 16.54 7.77 15.66
CA ALA A 13 17.75 8.38 16.21
C ALA A 13 17.68 9.92 16.30
N TYR A 14 16.75 10.55 15.57
CA TYR A 14 16.44 11.99 15.63
C TYR A 14 15.11 12.28 16.36
N ASP A 15 14.58 11.33 17.15
CA ASP A 15 13.30 11.45 17.87
C ASP A 15 12.08 11.75 16.97
N LEU A 16 12.14 11.34 15.70
CA LEU A 16 11.02 11.46 14.76
C LEU A 16 10.16 10.20 14.77
N SER A 17 8.97 10.32 15.36
CA SER A 17 7.96 9.25 15.35
C SER A 17 7.26 9.16 13.99
N THR A 18 7.31 7.99 13.35
CA THR A 18 6.55 7.70 12.13
C THR A 18 5.32 6.88 12.43
N LEU A 19 4.29 7.03 11.59
CA LEU A 19 3.16 6.12 11.61
C LEU A 19 3.62 4.70 11.22
N PRO A 20 3.09 3.65 11.87
CA PRO A 20 3.32 2.29 11.41
C PRO A 20 2.82 2.16 9.96
N THR A 21 3.53 1.37 9.17
CA THR A 21 3.16 1.11 7.78
C THR A 21 3.01 -0.38 7.61
N TRP A 22 1.87 -0.83 7.11
CA TRP A 22 1.61 -2.25 6.90
C TRP A 22 1.60 -2.56 5.41
N ILE A 23 2.00 -3.78 5.07
CA ILE A 23 1.99 -4.28 3.69
C ILE A 23 0.99 -5.44 3.65
N ALA A 24 0.01 -5.33 2.78
CA ALA A 24 -0.92 -6.39 2.43
C ALA A 24 -0.50 -7.05 1.12
N GLU A 25 -0.48 -8.38 1.08
CA GLU A 25 -0.21 -9.17 -0.11
C GLU A 25 -1.42 -9.22 -1.06
N ASP A 26 -2.64 -9.16 -0.50
CA ASP A 26 -3.89 -9.20 -1.24
C ASP A 26 -5.00 -8.31 -0.64
N SER A 27 -6.20 -8.37 -1.23
CA SER A 27 -7.34 -7.55 -0.80
C SER A 27 -7.92 -7.98 0.55
N ALA A 28 -7.82 -9.26 0.92
CA ALA A 28 -8.33 -9.76 2.19
C ALA A 28 -7.43 -9.29 3.35
N GLU A 29 -6.12 -9.37 3.17
CA GLU A 29 -5.16 -8.85 4.15
C GLU A 29 -5.26 -7.32 4.27
N ALA A 30 -5.49 -6.60 3.16
CA ALA A 30 -5.68 -5.15 3.20
C ALA A 30 -6.93 -4.76 4.02
N VAL A 31 -8.02 -5.51 3.90
CA VAL A 31 -9.22 -5.32 4.73
C VAL A 31 -8.93 -5.62 6.20
N HIS A 32 -8.26 -6.73 6.49
CA HIS A 32 -7.91 -7.11 7.86
C HIS A 32 -7.07 -6.02 8.55
N ILE A 33 -6.05 -5.51 7.86
CA ILE A 33 -5.21 -4.41 8.35
C ILE A 33 -6.05 -3.15 8.55
N ALA A 34 -6.91 -2.78 7.61
CA ALA A 34 -7.75 -1.60 7.72
C ALA A 34 -8.73 -1.67 8.91
N GLU A 35 -9.25 -2.86 9.24
CA GLU A 35 -10.07 -3.10 10.43
C GLU A 35 -9.29 -2.92 11.74
N GLN A 36 -8.00 -3.27 11.76
CA GLN A 36 -7.13 -3.07 12.92
C GLN A 36 -6.73 -1.60 13.12
N ILE A 37 -6.46 -0.88 12.04
CA ILE A 37 -6.06 0.54 12.08
C ILE A 37 -7.27 1.44 12.38
N GLY A 38 -8.43 1.10 11.81
CA GLY A 38 -9.60 1.95 11.77
C GLY A 38 -9.65 2.82 10.51
N TYR A 39 -10.84 3.32 10.20
CA TYR A 39 -11.14 4.06 8.98
C TYR A 39 -11.22 5.58 9.23
N PRO A 40 -10.94 6.44 8.23
CA PRO A 40 -10.59 6.10 6.84
C PRO A 40 -9.12 5.73 6.64
N VAL A 41 -8.84 4.86 5.67
CA VAL A 41 -7.48 4.45 5.26
C VAL A 41 -7.16 4.85 3.82
N ALA A 42 -5.88 4.74 3.47
CA ALA A 42 -5.39 4.84 2.10
C ALA A 42 -4.81 3.48 1.66
N LEU A 43 -4.81 3.20 0.36
CA LEU A 43 -4.07 2.09 -0.23
C LEU A 43 -3.07 2.60 -1.26
N LYS A 44 -1.84 2.08 -1.24
CA LYS A 44 -0.79 2.44 -2.19
C LYS A 44 0.00 1.22 -2.66
N LEU A 45 0.00 0.96 -3.97
CA LEU A 45 0.82 -0.09 -4.60
C LEU A 45 2.29 0.04 -4.23
N ARG A 46 2.95 -1.04 -3.82
CA ARG A 46 4.40 -1.13 -3.67
C ARG A 46 4.95 -2.07 -4.74
N SER A 47 5.72 -1.52 -5.67
CA SER A 47 6.43 -2.29 -6.69
C SER A 47 7.70 -1.53 -7.08
N PRO A 48 8.88 -2.20 -7.11
CA PRO A 48 10.11 -1.60 -7.63
C PRO A 48 10.04 -1.33 -9.14
N ASP A 49 9.17 -2.05 -9.85
CA ASP A 49 9.08 -2.02 -11.31
C ASP A 49 8.07 -0.95 -11.80
N ILE A 50 7.29 -0.36 -10.90
CA ILE A 50 6.29 0.67 -11.20
C ILE A 50 6.58 1.91 -10.33
N PRO A 51 7.52 2.78 -10.75
CA PRO A 51 7.94 3.94 -9.96
C PRO A 51 6.84 5.01 -9.88
N HIS A 52 6.09 5.23 -10.95
CA HIS A 52 5.03 6.24 -11.02
C HIS A 52 3.64 5.61 -10.87
N LYS A 53 3.26 5.35 -9.62
CA LYS A 53 2.00 4.68 -9.23
C LYS A 53 0.74 5.30 -9.85
N SER A 54 0.77 6.59 -10.19
CA SER A 54 -0.33 7.28 -10.87
C SER A 54 -0.68 6.67 -12.24
N GLU A 55 0.29 6.08 -12.94
CA GLU A 55 0.09 5.41 -14.24
C GLU A 55 -0.87 4.23 -14.17
N VAL A 56 -0.95 3.57 -13.00
CA VAL A 56 -1.85 2.43 -12.75
C VAL A 56 -2.98 2.78 -11.79
N GLN A 57 -3.18 4.07 -11.49
CA GLN A 57 -4.06 4.51 -10.40
C GLN A 57 -3.78 3.69 -9.12
N GLY A 58 -2.51 3.50 -8.80
CA GLY A 58 -2.03 2.66 -7.71
C GLY A 58 -2.11 3.33 -6.33
N VAL A 59 -2.91 4.38 -6.21
CA VAL A 59 -3.19 5.09 -4.95
C VAL A 59 -4.69 5.31 -4.87
N MET A 60 -5.30 4.84 -3.79
CA MET A 60 -6.71 5.04 -3.47
C MET A 60 -6.80 5.64 -2.07
N LEU A 61 -7.49 6.76 -1.92
CA LEU A 61 -7.53 7.54 -0.68
C LEU A 61 -8.94 7.53 -0.08
N TYR A 62 -9.03 7.81 1.21
CA TYR A 62 -10.29 8.07 1.91
C TYR A 62 -11.29 6.90 1.84
N LEU A 63 -10.78 5.68 2.00
CA LEU A 63 -11.57 4.45 2.04
C LEU A 63 -12.13 4.30 3.44
N ARG A 64 -13.46 4.29 3.59
CA ARG A 64 -14.20 4.40 4.85
C ARG A 64 -14.80 3.07 5.32
N THR A 65 -14.73 2.04 4.49
CA THR A 65 -15.33 0.73 4.78
C THR A 65 -14.48 -0.41 4.24
N ALA A 66 -14.63 -1.59 4.84
CA ALA A 66 -14.02 -2.82 4.35
C ALA A 66 -14.32 -3.08 2.86
N THR A 67 -15.56 -2.85 2.43
CA THR A 67 -15.95 -3.00 1.03
C THR A 67 -15.24 -2.02 0.09
N GLU A 68 -15.08 -0.76 0.50
CA GLU A 68 -14.31 0.22 -0.27
C GLU A 68 -12.83 -0.18 -0.36
N VAL A 69 -12.24 -0.70 0.72
CA VAL A 69 -10.86 -1.22 0.76
C VAL A 69 -10.67 -2.42 -0.17
N GLN A 70 -11.52 -3.44 -0.05
CA GLN A 70 -11.45 -4.64 -0.87
C GLN A 70 -11.50 -4.29 -2.37
N ARG A 71 -12.50 -3.49 -2.77
CA ARG A 71 -12.68 -3.10 -4.17
C ARG A 71 -11.51 -2.28 -4.68
N ALA A 72 -10.98 -1.37 -3.86
CA ALA A 72 -9.82 -0.57 -4.22
C ALA A 72 -8.57 -1.43 -4.42
N ALA A 73 -8.32 -2.38 -3.52
CA ALA A 73 -7.20 -3.31 -3.61
C ALA A 73 -7.26 -4.18 -4.88
N GLU A 74 -8.40 -4.83 -5.12
CA GLU A 74 -8.63 -5.65 -6.31
C GLU A 74 -8.44 -4.83 -7.59
N ALA A 75 -9.05 -3.64 -7.65
CA ALA A 75 -8.96 -2.78 -8.82
C ALA A 75 -7.51 -2.32 -9.11
N ILE A 76 -6.70 -2.03 -8.08
CA ILE A 76 -5.28 -1.73 -8.25
C ILE A 76 -4.55 -2.94 -8.84
N LEU A 77 -4.70 -4.12 -8.21
CA LEU A 77 -3.98 -5.33 -8.62
C LEU A 77 -4.35 -5.77 -10.04
N ASP A 78 -5.62 -5.68 -10.42
CA ASP A 78 -6.09 -6.01 -11.77
C ASP A 78 -5.53 -5.07 -12.84
N ARG A 79 -5.49 -3.76 -12.55
CA ARG A 79 -4.86 -2.79 -13.46
C ARG A 79 -3.38 -3.07 -13.64
N VAL A 80 -2.67 -3.37 -12.56
CA VAL A 80 -1.23 -3.71 -12.60
C VAL A 80 -1.01 -4.98 -13.42
N LYS A 81 -1.76 -6.06 -13.18
CA LYS A 81 -1.64 -7.31 -13.94
C LYS A 81 -1.86 -7.10 -15.44
N ARG A 82 -2.79 -6.21 -15.82
CA ARG A 82 -3.09 -5.91 -17.22
C ARG A 82 -2.02 -5.03 -17.89
N THR A 83 -1.56 -3.99 -17.21
CA THR A 83 -0.63 -3.00 -17.80
C THR A 83 0.84 -3.44 -17.67
N TYR A 84 1.17 -4.15 -16.59
CA TYR A 84 2.52 -4.58 -16.23
C TYR A 84 2.54 -6.06 -15.79
N PRO A 85 2.24 -7.02 -16.70
CA PRO A 85 2.08 -8.43 -16.34
C PRO A 85 3.35 -9.10 -15.78
N GLN A 86 4.52 -8.49 -16.01
CA GLN A 86 5.82 -8.99 -15.53
C GLN A 86 6.37 -8.20 -14.33
N ALA A 87 5.62 -7.20 -13.82
CA ALA A 87 6.08 -6.41 -12.68
C ALA A 87 6.05 -7.22 -11.39
N ARG A 88 7.12 -7.10 -10.61
CA ARG A 88 7.19 -7.60 -9.25
C ARG A 88 6.35 -6.72 -8.34
N ILE A 89 5.30 -7.30 -7.76
CA ILE A 89 4.43 -6.61 -6.82
C ILE A 89 4.88 -7.02 -5.41
N HIS A 90 5.27 -6.05 -4.60
CA HIS A 90 5.63 -6.27 -3.19
C HIS A 90 4.42 -6.12 -2.25
N GLY A 91 3.24 -5.81 -2.78
CA GLY A 91 1.98 -5.68 -2.04
C GLY A 91 1.35 -4.29 -2.14
N LEU A 92 0.38 -4.04 -1.26
CA LEU A 92 -0.32 -2.77 -1.06
C LEU A 92 0.05 -2.25 0.33
N LEU A 93 0.53 -1.00 0.40
CA LEU A 93 0.66 -0.30 1.67
C LEU A 93 -0.73 0.15 2.11
N VAL A 94 -1.07 -0.12 3.36
CA VAL A 94 -2.28 0.36 4.05
C VAL A 94 -1.90 1.42 5.07
#